data_AF-A0A9P7JHL3-F1
#
_entry.id   AF-A0A9P7JHL3-F1
#
_cell.length_a   1.000
_cell.length_b   1.000
_cell.length_c   1.000
_cell.angle_alpha   90.00
_cell.angle_beta   90.00
_cell.angle_gamma   90.00
#
_symmetry.space_group_name_H-M   'P 1'
#
loop_
_entity.id
_entity.type
_entity.pdbx_description
1 polymer ?
#
loop_
_entity_poly.entity_id
_entity_poly.type
_entity_poly.pdbx_seq_one_letter_code
_entity_poly.pdbx_strand_id
1 'polypeptide(L)'
;MYTNPNSSLAAVSCSGGSNGLLTKGYTTFGSIPSFPNIGASNTPASYGVQTTIFITAVDAAYTFNVSPQAFNELNNGTGFESGKIAAEAIQVAASNCGM
;
A
#
# COMPACT_ATOMS: atom_id res chain seq x y z
N MET A 1 5.16 -22.66 -7.84
CA MET A 1 3.90 -22.72 -7.06
C MET A 1 2.88 -21.72 -7.59
N TYR A 2 3.16 -20.41 -7.59
CA TYR A 2 2.19 -19.35 -7.98
C TYR A 2 1.83 -19.24 -9.48
N THR A 3 2.35 -20.12 -10.33
CA THR A 3 2.13 -20.09 -11.79
C THR A 3 1.01 -21.02 -12.26
N ASN A 4 0.54 -21.94 -11.42
CA ASN A 4 -0.53 -22.87 -11.78
C ASN A 4 -1.90 -22.26 -11.40
N PRO A 5 -2.76 -21.90 -12.37
CA PRO A 5 -4.07 -21.29 -12.08
C PRO A 5 -5.02 -22.22 -11.32
N ASN A 6 -4.82 -23.54 -11.40
CA ASN A 6 -5.64 -24.55 -10.72
C ASN A 6 -5.18 -24.84 -9.29
N SER A 7 -4.07 -24.24 -8.84
CA SER A 7 -3.62 -24.38 -7.46
C SER A 7 -4.64 -23.79 -6.50
N SER A 8 -5.02 -24.58 -5.50
CA SER A 8 -6.01 -24.19 -4.48
C SER A 8 -5.46 -23.09 -3.57
N LEU A 9 -6.29 -22.08 -3.29
CA LEU A 9 -5.97 -21.06 -2.29
C LEU A 9 -5.91 -21.63 -0.87
N ALA A 10 -6.56 -22.76 -0.57
CA ALA A 10 -6.49 -23.39 0.76
C ALA A 10 -5.07 -23.81 1.19
N ALA A 11 -4.13 -23.90 0.24
CA ALA A 11 -2.74 -24.27 0.49
C ALA A 11 -1.82 -23.10 0.90
N VAL A 12 -2.32 -21.85 0.93
CA VAL A 12 -1.51 -20.67 1.29
C VAL A 12 -2.03 -19.98 2.55
N SER A 13 -1.14 -19.25 3.25
CA SER A 13 -1.46 -18.62 4.54
C SER A 13 -2.51 -17.50 4.46
N CYS A 14 -2.76 -16.95 3.27
CA CYS A 14 -3.74 -15.86 3.05
C CYS A 14 -5.14 -16.40 2.65
N SER A 15 -5.43 -17.65 2.97
CA SER A 15 -6.59 -18.39 2.48
C SER A 15 -7.85 -18.16 3.31
N GLY A 16 -7.82 -18.52 4.59
CA GLY A 16 -8.95 -18.45 5.52
C GLY A 16 -8.95 -17.23 6.43
N GLY A 17 -9.86 -17.21 7.41
CA GLY A 17 -10.07 -16.09 8.32
C GLY A 17 -10.94 -14.98 7.71
N SER A 18 -11.30 -13.97 8.51
CA SER A 18 -12.16 -12.86 8.08
C SER A 18 -11.61 -12.06 6.89
N ASN A 19 -10.29 -12.05 6.71
CA ASN A 19 -9.60 -11.37 5.61
C ASN A 19 -9.10 -12.31 4.49
N GLY A 20 -9.35 -13.61 4.63
CA GLY A 20 -8.87 -14.65 3.72
C GLY A 20 -9.44 -14.54 2.31
N LEU A 21 -8.66 -14.95 1.31
CA LEU A 21 -9.12 -14.94 -0.08
C LEU A 21 -10.27 -15.93 -0.33
N LEU A 22 -10.35 -17.03 0.43
CA LEU A 22 -11.47 -17.98 0.37
C LEU A 22 -12.78 -17.37 0.85
N THR A 23 -12.76 -16.56 1.92
CA THR A 23 -13.96 -15.90 2.44
C THR A 23 -14.43 -14.76 1.53
N LYS A 24 -13.52 -14.23 0.70
CA LYS A 24 -13.81 -13.26 -0.36
C LYS A 24 -14.29 -13.90 -1.68
N GLY A 25 -14.47 -15.22 -1.71
CA GLY A 25 -15.04 -15.94 -2.87
C GLY A 25 -14.02 -16.46 -3.89
N TYR A 26 -12.72 -16.30 -3.65
CA TYR A 26 -11.67 -16.85 -4.50
C TYR A 26 -11.31 -18.27 -4.08
N THR A 27 -11.24 -19.22 -5.00
CA THR A 27 -11.00 -20.64 -4.67
C THR A 27 -9.66 -21.16 -5.18
N THR A 28 -9.17 -20.63 -6.30
CA THR A 28 -7.89 -21.00 -6.93
C THR A 28 -7.04 -19.76 -7.23
N PHE A 29 -5.75 -19.94 -7.49
CA PHE A 29 -4.88 -18.84 -7.92
C PHE A 29 -5.42 -18.12 -9.16
N GLY A 30 -5.96 -18.84 -10.13
CA GLY A 30 -6.56 -18.27 -11.34
C GLY A 30 -7.84 -17.47 -11.09
N SER A 31 -8.49 -17.63 -9.93
CA SER A 31 -9.68 -16.86 -9.58
C SER A 31 -9.37 -15.44 -9.07
N ILE A 32 -8.10 -15.14 -8.78
CA ILE A 32 -7.68 -13.83 -8.28
C ILE A 32 -7.61 -12.85 -9.46
N PRO A 33 -8.25 -11.66 -9.41
CA PRO A 33 -8.28 -10.72 -10.54
C PRO A 33 -6.89 -10.25 -11.02
N SER A 34 -5.90 -10.25 -10.14
CA SER A 34 -4.52 -9.87 -10.48
C SER A 34 -3.68 -11.02 -11.03
N PHE A 35 -4.16 -12.27 -11.06
CA PHE A 35 -3.40 -13.41 -11.58
C PHE A 35 -2.92 -13.15 -13.03
N PRO A 36 -1.66 -13.49 -13.39
CA PRO A 36 -0.66 -14.19 -12.58
C PRO A 36 0.21 -13.32 -11.66
N ASN A 37 -0.11 -12.03 -11.46
CA ASN A 37 0.59 -11.13 -10.55
C ASN A 37 0.21 -11.42 -9.08
N ILE A 38 0.66 -12.56 -8.58
CA ILE A 38 0.42 -13.06 -7.22
C ILE A 38 1.73 -13.60 -6.63
N GLY A 39 1.86 -13.57 -5.30
CA GLY A 39 3.06 -14.04 -4.60
C GLY A 39 2.87 -14.10 -3.09
N ALA A 40 3.92 -14.50 -2.37
CA ALA A 40 3.96 -14.43 -0.92
C ALA A 40 4.71 -13.18 -0.45
N SER A 41 4.22 -12.58 0.63
CA SER A 41 4.89 -11.52 1.37
C SER A 41 4.96 -11.92 2.84
N ASN A 42 6.02 -11.51 3.55
CA ASN A 42 6.09 -11.59 5.02
C ASN A 42 5.07 -10.65 5.70
N THR A 43 4.51 -9.70 4.94
CA THR A 43 3.39 -8.84 5.31
C THR A 43 2.31 -8.96 4.21
N PRO A 44 1.39 -9.94 4.30
CA PRO A 44 0.46 -10.28 3.22
C PRO A 44 -0.63 -9.23 2.89
N ALA A 45 -0.40 -7.95 3.19
CA ALA A 45 -1.32 -6.84 2.99
C ALA A 45 -0.72 -5.63 2.24
N SER A 46 0.36 -5.78 1.46
CA SER A 46 0.93 -4.68 0.68
C SER A 46 0.52 -4.72 -0.79
N TYR A 47 -0.75 -4.40 -1.07
CA TYR A 47 -1.07 -3.70 -2.31
C TYR A 47 -0.43 -2.31 -2.16
N GLY A 48 0.45 -1.89 -3.06
CA GLY A 48 1.08 -0.57 -2.98
C GLY A 48 0.02 0.53 -3.11
N VAL A 49 -0.51 0.98 -1.97
CA VAL A 49 -1.38 2.15 -1.91
C VAL A 49 -0.51 3.36 -2.25
N GLN A 50 -0.65 3.90 -3.46
CA GLN A 50 -0.14 5.24 -3.74
C GLN A 50 -0.97 6.21 -2.88
N THR A 51 -0.39 6.68 -1.79
CA THR A 51 -1.02 7.72 -0.96
C THR A 51 -0.47 9.06 -1.40
N THR A 52 -1.36 9.99 -1.73
CA THR A 52 -1.01 11.36 -2.10
C THR A 52 -1.56 12.29 -1.03
N ILE A 53 -0.73 13.19 -0.53
CA ILE A 53 -1.13 14.24 0.42
C ILE A 53 -0.79 15.61 -0.14
N PHE A 54 -1.55 16.63 0.26
CA PHE A 54 -1.17 18.03 0.06
C PHE A 54 -0.49 18.56 1.32
N ILE A 55 0.64 19.21 1.15
CA ILE A 55 1.39 19.84 2.24
C ILE A 55 1.65 21.31 1.90
N THR A 56 1.54 22.18 2.90
CA THR A 56 1.96 23.57 2.79
C THR A 56 3.41 23.67 3.27
N ALA A 57 4.32 24.05 2.38
CA ALA A 57 5.70 24.33 2.76
C ALA A 57 5.75 25.66 3.53
N VAL A 58 6.24 25.61 4.77
CA VAL A 58 6.32 26.77 5.68
C VAL A 58 7.74 27.16 6.07
N ASP A 59 8.74 26.35 5.69
CA ASP A 59 10.16 26.57 5.96
C ASP A 59 11.03 26.00 4.82
N ALA A 60 12.28 26.43 4.72
CA ALA A 60 13.24 25.99 3.71
C ALA A 60 14.01 24.75 4.17
N ALA A 61 14.07 23.72 3.32
CA ALA A 61 14.84 22.51 3.55
C ALA A 61 15.34 21.92 2.23
N TYR A 62 16.43 21.14 2.29
CA TYR A 62 16.97 20.42 1.12
C TYR A 62 16.10 19.23 0.70
N THR A 63 15.33 18.66 1.63
CA THR A 63 14.36 17.59 1.44
C THR A 63 13.06 17.92 2.16
N PHE A 64 11.95 17.24 1.86
CA PHE A 64 10.70 17.44 2.58
C PHE A 64 10.76 16.84 3.99
N ASN A 65 10.79 17.72 5.00
CA ASN A 65 10.57 17.36 6.39
C ASN A 65 9.11 17.69 6.72
N VAL A 66 8.30 16.67 7.01
CA VAL A 66 6.86 16.82 7.25
C VAL A 66 6.52 16.44 8.70
N SER A 67 5.33 16.84 9.16
CA SER A 67 4.87 16.45 10.49
C SER A 67 4.69 14.93 10.60
N PRO A 68 4.76 14.34 11.80
CA PRO A 68 4.49 12.92 12.00
C PRO A 68 3.11 12.50 11.45
N GLN A 69 2.09 13.34 11.59
CA GLN A 69 0.78 13.05 11.02
C GLN A 69 0.83 12.92 9.48
N ALA A 70 1.44 13.89 8.80
CA ALA A 70 1.57 13.89 7.34
C ALA A 70 2.44 12.72 6.85
N PHE A 71 3.52 12.40 7.56
CA PHE A 71 4.35 11.23 7.25
C PHE A 71 3.56 9.93 7.38
N ASN A 72 2.81 9.76 8.47
CA ASN A 72 2.02 8.56 8.70
C ASN A 72 0.94 8.40 7.63
N GLU A 73 0.27 9.49 7.24
CA GLU A 73 -0.71 9.49 6.16
C GLU A 73 -0.06 9.10 4.84
N LEU A 74 1.06 9.74 4.46
CA LEU A 74 1.82 9.39 3.25
C LEU A 74 2.35 7.94 3.27
N ASN A 75 2.66 7.41 4.45
CA ASN A 75 3.13 6.05 4.68
C ASN A 75 1.98 5.05 4.95
N ASN A 76 0.76 5.36 4.49
CA ASN A 76 -0.43 4.50 4.59
C ASN A 76 -0.73 4.00 6.01
N GLY A 77 -0.52 4.86 7.01
CA GLY A 77 -0.79 4.57 8.42
C GLY A 77 0.16 3.57 9.08
N THR A 78 1.27 3.21 8.42
CA THR A 78 2.21 2.17 8.92
C THR A 78 3.19 2.67 9.96
N GLY A 79 3.03 3.91 10.44
CA GLY A 79 3.88 4.51 11.47
C GLY A 79 5.20 5.05 10.93
N PHE A 80 6.18 5.16 11.83
CA PHE A 80 7.41 5.93 11.64
C PHE A 80 8.68 5.08 11.53
N GLU A 81 8.56 3.75 11.59
CA GLU A 81 9.71 2.83 11.72
C GLU A 81 10.75 3.01 10.60
N SER A 82 10.31 3.38 9.40
CA SER A 82 11.21 3.67 8.29
C SER A 82 11.99 4.98 8.45
N GLY A 83 11.46 5.96 9.19
CA GLY A 83 12.01 7.30 9.43
C GLY A 83 12.15 8.20 8.20
N LYS A 84 12.08 7.61 7.00
CA LYS A 84 12.14 8.24 5.69
C LYS A 84 11.45 7.33 4.66
N ILE A 85 10.85 7.93 3.65
CA ILE A 85 10.27 7.24 2.49
C ILE A 85 10.64 7.99 1.21
N ALA A 86 10.71 7.28 0.09
CA ALA A 86 10.83 7.91 -1.23
C ALA A 86 9.44 8.33 -1.70
N ALA A 87 9.28 9.57 -2.14
CA ALA A 87 8.03 10.11 -2.65
C ALA A 87 8.30 11.07 -3.81
N GLU A 88 7.32 11.20 -4.70
CA GLU A 88 7.32 12.23 -5.76
C GLU A 88 6.61 13.49 -5.25
N ALA A 89 7.15 14.66 -5.58
CA ALA A 89 6.59 15.95 -5.18
C ALA A 89 6.38 16.84 -6.41
N ILE A 90 5.18 17.42 -6.50
CA ILE A 90 4.80 18.35 -7.57
C ILE A 90 4.22 19.60 -6.90
N GLN A 91 4.67 20.77 -7.32
CA GLN A 91 4.09 22.03 -6.86
C GLN A 91 2.72 22.23 -7.53
N VAL A 92 1.69 22.48 -6.73
CA VAL A 92 0.31 22.66 -7.18
C VAL A 92 -0.24 24.04 -6.80
N ALA A 93 -1.44 24.37 -7.28
CA ALA A 93 -2.13 25.60 -6.89
C ALA A 93 -2.41 25.63 -5.38
N ALA A 94 -2.25 26.80 -4.75
CA ALA A 94 -2.41 26.99 -3.30
C ALA A 94 -3.80 26.59 -2.76
N SER A 95 -4.83 26.66 -3.62
CA SER A 95 -6.19 26.22 -3.29
C SER A 95 -6.28 24.74 -2.90
N ASN A 96 -5.36 23.89 -3.35
CA ASN A 96 -5.30 22.47 -2.93
C ASN A 96 -4.89 22.32 -1.47
N CYS A 97 -4.26 23.35 -0.88
CA CYS A 97 -3.88 23.42 0.52
C CYS A 97 -4.82 24.31 1.35
N GLY A 98 -5.99 24.70 0.81
CA GLY A 98 -6.98 25.53 1.51
C GLY A 98 -6.59 26.99 1.67
N MET A 99 -5.70 27.50 0.81
CA MET A 99 -5.25 28.90 0.77
C MET A 99 -5.84 29.66 -0.41
#